data_AF-A0A0P9QTN9-F1
#
_entry.id   AF-A0A0P9QTN9-F1
#
_cell.length_a   1.000
_cell.length_b   1.000
_cell.length_c   1.000
_cell.angle_alpha   90.00
_cell.angle_beta   90.00
_cell.angle_gamma   90.00
#
_symmetry.space_group_name_H-M   'P 1'
#
loop_
_entity.id
_entity.type
_entity.pdbx_description
1 polymer ?
#
loop_
_entity_poly.entity_id
_entity_poly.type
_entity_poly.pdbx_seq_one_letter_code
_entity_poly.pdbx_strand_id
1 'polypeptide(L)'
;TSALDPEMVNEVLDVMVQLAHEGMTMMCVTHEMGFARKVANRVIFMDKGQIVEDCEKEEFFGDVSARSERAQQFLAKILQH
;
A
#
# COMPACT_ATOMS: atom_id res chain seq x y z
N THR A 1 7.22 -6.38 4.22
CA THR A 1 8.45 -7.20 4.07
C THR A 1 9.64 -6.60 4.82
N SER A 2 9.43 -6.05 6.02
CA SER A 2 10.34 -5.09 6.67
C SER A 2 11.62 -5.66 7.29
N ALA A 3 11.86 -6.96 7.19
CA ALA A 3 12.96 -7.66 7.86
C ALA A 3 13.75 -8.58 6.91
N LEU A 4 13.54 -8.43 5.60
CA LEU A 4 14.21 -9.22 4.57
C LEU A 4 15.22 -8.35 3.84
N ASP A 5 16.30 -8.96 3.38
CA ASP A 5 17.27 -8.31 2.50
C ASP A 5 16.57 -7.87 1.19
N PRO A 6 16.92 -6.69 0.62
CA PRO A 6 16.22 -6.12 -0.55
C PRO A 6 16.07 -7.07 -1.74
N GLU A 7 17.06 -7.96 -1.95
CA GLU A 7 17.05 -8.96 -3.02
C GLU A 7 15.93 -9.99 -2.84
N MET A 8 15.67 -10.40 -1.59
CA MET A 8 14.67 -11.41 -1.22
C MET A 8 13.24 -10.85 -1.14
N VAL A 9 13.08 -9.51 -1.06
CA VAL A 9 11.78 -8.86 -0.95
C VAL A 9 10.92 -9.13 -2.20
N ASN A 10 11.52 -9.07 -3.39
CA ASN A 10 10.78 -9.25 -4.65
C ASN A 10 10.17 -10.64 -4.77
N GLU A 11 10.90 -11.69 -4.40
CA GLU A 11 10.39 -13.07 -4.48
C GLU A 11 9.16 -13.27 -3.59
N VAL A 12 9.19 -12.71 -2.37
CA VAL A 12 8.04 -12.78 -1.45
C VAL A 12 6.86 -11.97 -1.99
N LEU A 13 7.10 -10.78 -2.54
CA LEU A 13 6.05 -9.95 -3.13
C LEU A 13 5.40 -10.64 -4.33
N ASP A 14 6.16 -11.36 -5.15
CA ASP A 14 5.64 -12.09 -6.31
C ASP A 14 4.72 -13.24 -5.89
N VAL A 15 5.06 -14.00 -4.84
CA VAL A 15 4.14 -15.00 -4.28
C VAL A 15 2.86 -14.34 -3.75
N MET A 16 2.98 -13.22 -3.05
CA MET A 16 1.80 -12.49 -2.55
C MET A 16 0.91 -11.97 -3.68
N VAL A 17 1.49 -11.52 -4.79
CA VAL A 17 0.76 -11.11 -6.00
C VAL A 17 0.00 -12.30 -6.59
N GLN A 18 0.65 -13.46 -6.70
CA GLN A 18 0.00 -14.66 -7.23
C GLN A 18 -1.20 -15.07 -6.37
N LEU A 19 -1.03 -15.11 -5.04
CA LEU A 19 -2.10 -15.46 -4.10
C LEU A 19 -3.30 -14.50 -4.19
N ALA A 20 -3.04 -13.21 -4.41
CA ALA A 20 -4.10 -12.22 -4.62
C ALA A 20 -4.89 -12.49 -5.92
N HIS A 21 -4.20 -12.87 -7.00
CA HIS A 21 -4.84 -13.22 -8.27
C HIS A 21 -5.62 -14.54 -8.23
N GLU A 22 -5.28 -15.46 -7.33
CA GLU A 22 -6.02 -16.70 -7.10
C GLU A 22 -7.36 -16.49 -6.37
N GLY A 23 -7.70 -15.24 -6.00
CA GLY A 23 -8.99 -14.87 -5.42
C GLY A 23 -9.06 -15.03 -3.90
N MET A 24 -7.92 -15.17 -3.24
CA MET A 24 -7.86 -15.21 -1.78
C MET A 24 -8.16 -13.84 -1.18
N THR A 25 -8.97 -13.80 -0.12
CA THR A 25 -9.12 -12.58 0.67
C THR A 25 -7.86 -12.33 1.49
N MET A 26 -7.18 -11.21 1.24
CA MET A 26 -5.91 -10.86 1.88
C MET A 26 -6.00 -9.50 2.56
N MET A 27 -5.46 -9.41 3.78
CA MET A 27 -5.23 -8.15 4.48
C MET A 27 -3.74 -8.00 4.74
N CYS A 28 -3.12 -7.02 4.09
CA CYS A 28 -1.67 -6.81 4.13
C CYS A 28 -1.36 -5.45 4.77
N VAL A 29 -0.50 -5.44 5.80
CA VAL A 29 0.12 -4.22 6.32
C VAL A 29 1.50 -4.10 5.67
N THR A 30 1.71 -3.04 4.89
CA THR A 30 2.94 -2.87 4.12
C THR A 30 3.35 -1.41 3.97
N HIS A 31 4.64 -1.17 3.80
CA HIS A 31 5.20 0.11 3.35
C HIS A 31 5.65 0.04 1.88
N GLU A 32 5.52 -1.11 1.23
CA GLU A 32 5.85 -1.32 -0.19
C GLU A 32 4.72 -0.78 -1.08
N MET A 33 4.77 0.51 -1.41
CA MET A 33 3.68 1.17 -2.17
C MET A 33 3.53 0.64 -3.59
N GLY A 34 4.61 0.18 -4.22
CA GLY A 34 4.56 -0.47 -5.54
C GLY A 34 3.71 -1.74 -5.53
N PHE A 35 3.86 -2.56 -4.49
CA PHE A 35 3.00 -3.73 -4.25
C PHE A 35 1.56 -3.31 -4.00
N ALA A 36 1.32 -2.36 -3.08
CA ALA A 36 -0.04 -1.90 -2.76
C ALA A 36 -0.77 -1.36 -4.01
N ARG A 37 -0.09 -0.56 -4.85
CA ARG A 37 -0.63 -0.07 -6.14
C ARG A 37 -0.96 -1.21 -7.11
N LYS A 38 -0.16 -2.28 -7.13
CA LYS A 38 -0.36 -3.40 -8.05
C LYS A 38 -1.56 -4.26 -7.63
N VAL A 39 -1.63 -4.67 -6.36
CA VAL A 39 -2.57 -5.74 -5.94
C VAL A 39 -3.77 -5.28 -5.13
N ALA A 40 -3.72 -4.14 -4.45
CA ALA A 40 -4.80 -3.77 -3.54
C ALA A 40 -6.10 -3.50 -4.32
N ASN A 41 -7.24 -3.78 -3.71
CA ASN A 41 -8.54 -3.26 -4.17
C ASN A 41 -8.93 -2.00 -3.39
N ARG A 42 -8.59 -1.98 -2.11
CA ARG A 42 -8.93 -0.95 -1.14
C ARG A 42 -7.69 -0.62 -0.30
N VAL A 43 -7.52 0.65 0.03
CA VAL A 43 -6.43 1.14 0.87
C VAL A 43 -7.01 1.72 2.15
N ILE A 44 -6.51 1.22 3.28
CA ILE A 44 -6.80 1.77 4.60
C ILE A 44 -5.57 2.51 5.07
N PHE A 45 -5.64 3.83 5.12
CA PHE A 45 -4.57 4.64 5.70
C PHE A 45 -4.91 4.93 7.15
N MET A 46 -3.97 4.61 8.03
CA MET A 46 -4.12 4.80 9.47
C MET A 46 -3.06 5.76 10.00
N ASP A 47 -3.46 6.63 10.92
CA ASP A 47 -2.56 7.46 11.71
C ASP A 47 -3.07 7.58 13.14
N LYS A 48 -2.17 7.56 14.12
CA LYS A 48 -2.50 7.70 15.56
C LYS A 48 -3.62 6.78 16.06
N GLY A 49 -3.66 5.54 15.55
CA GLY A 49 -4.65 4.54 15.95
C GLY A 49 -6.05 4.74 15.37
N GLN A 50 -6.21 5.63 14.37
CA GLN A 50 -7.48 5.87 13.69
C GLN A 50 -7.35 5.56 12.19
N ILE A 51 -8.45 5.13 11.58
CA ILE A 51 -8.58 5.09 10.12
C ILE A 51 -8.83 6.51 9.64
N VAL A 52 -7.91 7.02 8.83
CA VAL A 52 -7.97 8.38 8.29
C VAL A 52 -8.50 8.37 6.86
N GLU A 53 -8.11 7.37 6.06
CA GLU A 53 -8.68 7.15 4.72
C GLU A 53 -9.10 5.71 4.55
N ASP A 54 -10.14 5.57 3.74
CA ASP A 54 -10.75 4.31 3.38
C ASP A 54 -11.33 4.46 1.96
N CYS A 55 -10.55 4.07 0.96
CA CYS A 55 -10.89 4.30 -0.45
C CYS A 55 -10.27 3.25 -1.38
N GLU A 56 -10.67 3.29 -2.65
CA GLU A 56 -10.04 2.48 -3.69
C GLU A 56 -8.58 2.89 -3.91
N LYS A 57 -7.73 1.96 -4.36
CA LYS A 57 -6.30 2.25 -4.57
C LYS A 57 -6.10 3.35 -5.62
N GLU A 58 -6.95 3.41 -6.64
CA GLU A 58 -6.89 4.37 -7.73
C GLU A 58 -7.12 5.80 -7.21
N GLU A 59 -8.06 5.96 -6.28
CA GLU A 59 -8.30 7.23 -5.61
C GLU A 59 -7.15 7.61 -4.67
N PHE A 60 -6.66 6.65 -3.90
CA PHE A 60 -5.61 6.90 -2.90
C PHE A 60 -4.29 7.33 -3.54
N PHE A 61 -3.92 6.70 -4.66
CA PHE A 61 -2.63 6.92 -5.32
C PHE A 61 -2.70 7.84 -6.54
N GLY A 62 -3.88 8.06 -7.13
CA GLY A 62 -4.08 8.81 -8.37
C GLY A 62 -4.26 10.31 -8.16
N ASP A 63 -5.15 10.73 -7.26
CA ASP A 63 -5.34 12.14 -6.90
C ASP A 63 -4.98 12.36 -5.42
N VAL A 64 -3.68 12.55 -5.20
CA VAL A 64 -3.12 12.82 -3.86
C VAL A 64 -3.69 14.12 -3.30
N SER A 65 -3.99 15.13 -4.13
CA SER A 65 -4.48 16.42 -3.67
C SER A 65 -5.88 16.36 -3.05
N ALA A 66 -6.68 15.35 -3.43
CA ALA A 66 -7.99 15.08 -2.86
C ALA A 66 -7.93 14.29 -1.53
N ARG A 67 -6.75 13.84 -1.09
CA ARG A 67 -6.59 13.10 0.17
C ARG A 67 -6.53 14.03 1.38
N SER A 68 -6.73 13.49 2.57
CA SER A 68 -6.48 14.17 3.83
C SER A 68 -5.04 14.69 3.91
N GLU A 69 -4.86 15.82 4.61
CA GLU A 69 -3.55 16.47 4.78
C GLU A 69 -2.49 15.48 5.29
N ARG A 70 -2.88 14.57 6.19
CA ARG A 70 -1.98 13.57 6.75
C ARG A 70 -1.55 12.52 5.73
N ALA A 71 -2.46 12.04 4.90
CA ALA A 71 -2.16 11.11 3.82
C ALA A 71 -1.28 11.76 2.76
N GLN A 72 -1.53 13.04 2.42
CA GLN A 72 -0.68 13.81 1.51
C GLN A 72 0.75 13.91 2.03
N GLN A 73 0.94 14.27 3.30
CA GLN A 73 2.26 14.36 3.93
C GLN A 73 2.98 13.01 3.95
N PHE A 74 2.24 11.91 4.16
CA PHE A 74 2.80 10.56 4.13
C PHE A 74 3.27 10.19 2.72
N LEU A 75 2.39 10.35 1.72
CA LEU A 75 2.68 10.04 0.32
C LEU A 75 3.84 10.89 -0.22
N ALA A 76 3.94 12.17 0.16
CA ALA A 76 5.04 13.03 -0.23
C ALA A 76 6.41 12.51 0.26
N LYS A 77 6.47 11.89 1.43
CA LYS A 77 7.72 11.31 1.97
C LYS A 77 8.10 10.00 1.28
N ILE A 78 7.11 9.20 0.89
CA ILE A 78 7.37 7.90 0.27
C ILE A 78 7.64 8.01 -1.23
N LEU A 79 6.99 8.93 -1.94
CA LEU A 79 7.20 9.11 -3.39
C LEU A 79 8.51 9.85 -3.75
N GLN A 80 9.24 10.37 -2.77
CA GLN A 80 10.56 10.99 -2.97
C GLN A 80 11.72 9.98 -2.93
N HIS A 81 11.45 8.72 -2.59
CA HIS A 81 12.36 7.60 -2.65
C HIS A 81 11.86 6.54 -3.62
#